data_AF-A0A8C6FE83-F1
#
_entry.id   AF-A0A8C6FE83-F1
#
_cell.length_a   1.000
_cell.length_b   1.000
_cell.length_c   1.000
_cell.angle_alpha   90.00
_cell.angle_beta   90.00
_cell.angle_gamma   90.00
#
_symmetry.space_group_name_H-M   'P 1'
#
loop_
_entity.id
_entity.type
_entity.pdbx_description
1 polymer ?
#
loop_
_entity_poly.entity_id
_entity_poly.type
_entity_poly.pdbx_seq_one_letter_code
_entity_poly.pdbx_strand_id
1 'polypeptide(L)'
;MILANAFCLFFFLDETLRSLASPSSPQGPELHGWRPPVDCVRANELCAAESNCSSRYRTLRQCLAGRDRNTMLANKECQAALEVLQESPLYDCRCKRGMKKELQCLQIYWSIHLGLTEGEEFYEASPYEPVTARLSDIFRLASIFSGTGADPAVSAKSNHCLDAAKACNLNDNCKKLRSSYISICNREISPTERCNRRKCHKALRQFFDRVPGEYTYRMLFCSCQDQACAERRRQTILPSCSYEDKEKPNCLDLRSLCRTDHLCRSRLADFHANCRASYRTLTGCPTDNYQACLGSYAGMIGFDITPNYVDSSPTGIVVSPWCSCRGSGNMEEECEKFLRDFTENPCLRNAIQAFGNGTDVNLSPKNPSFQATQAPRVEKTPSLPDDLSDSTSLGTSVITTCTSVQEQGLKANNSKELSMCFTELTTSIIPGSKRVVKPNSGPRRARPSAALTAVSFLMLKLAL
;
A
#
# COMPACT_ATOMS: atom_id res chain seq x y z
N MET A 1 -5.27 -68.75 14.40
CA MET A 1 -6.45 -68.07 14.99
C MET A 1 -6.16 -67.21 16.23
N ILE A 2 -4.91 -67.03 16.67
CA ILE A 2 -4.59 -66.17 17.83
C ILE A 2 -4.20 -64.74 17.39
N LEU A 3 -3.64 -64.59 16.19
CA LEU A 3 -3.23 -63.28 15.66
C LEU A 3 -4.39 -62.39 15.17
N ALA A 4 -5.54 -62.98 14.81
CA ALA A 4 -6.71 -62.22 14.38
C ALA A 4 -7.44 -61.52 15.56
N ASN A 5 -7.42 -62.14 16.76
CA ASN A 5 -8.05 -61.57 17.94
C ASN A 5 -7.24 -60.41 18.55
N ALA A 6 -5.91 -60.40 18.37
CA ALA A 6 -5.07 -59.29 18.81
C ALA A 6 -5.30 -58.02 17.97
N PHE A 7 -5.54 -58.17 16.66
CA PHE A 7 -5.81 -57.03 15.77
C PHE A 7 -7.16 -56.36 16.05
N CYS A 8 -8.20 -57.12 16.39
CA CYS A 8 -9.48 -56.53 16.78
C CYS A 8 -9.41 -55.77 18.12
N LEU A 9 -8.65 -56.27 19.11
CA LEU A 9 -8.47 -55.57 20.39
C LEU A 9 -7.73 -54.24 20.24
N PHE A 10 -6.75 -54.15 19.34
CA PHE A 10 -6.05 -52.90 19.06
C PHE A 10 -6.93 -51.86 18.34
N PHE A 11 -7.82 -52.28 17.43
CA PHE A 11 -8.75 -51.36 16.77
C PHE A 11 -9.85 -50.85 17.73
N PHE A 12 -10.37 -51.69 18.62
CA PHE A 12 -11.36 -51.27 19.61
C PHE A 12 -10.77 -50.34 20.71
N LEU A 13 -9.49 -50.50 21.05
CA LEU A 13 -8.80 -49.58 21.98
C LEU A 13 -8.49 -48.21 21.33
N ASP A 14 -8.16 -48.14 20.03
CA ASP A 14 -7.95 -46.86 19.35
C ASP A 14 -9.28 -46.08 19.16
N GLU A 15 -10.40 -46.79 18.94
CA GLU A 15 -11.72 -46.16 18.78
C GLU A 15 -12.29 -45.65 20.12
N THR A 16 -12.02 -46.35 21.23
CA THR A 16 -12.39 -45.89 22.59
C THR A 16 -11.48 -44.76 23.10
N LEU A 17 -10.19 -44.75 22.75
CA LEU A 17 -9.28 -43.66 23.11
C LEU A 17 -9.55 -42.37 22.31
N ARG A 18 -9.99 -42.49 21.05
CA ARG A 18 -10.42 -41.34 20.22
C ARG A 18 -11.74 -40.74 20.67
N SER A 19 -12.61 -41.52 21.32
CA SER A 19 -13.88 -41.01 21.86
C SER A 19 -13.73 -40.28 23.21
N LEU A 20 -12.57 -40.37 23.88
CA LEU A 20 -12.28 -39.74 25.18
C LEU A 20 -11.39 -38.49 25.09
N ALA A 21 -10.96 -38.10 23.88
CA ALA A 21 -10.16 -36.91 23.64
C ALA A 21 -10.91 -35.87 22.80
N SER A 22 -12.13 -35.52 23.22
CA SER A 22 -12.78 -34.27 22.79
C SER A 22 -12.74 -33.29 23.96
N PRO A 23 -12.05 -32.14 23.86
CA PRO A 23 -12.27 -31.07 24.81
C PRO A 23 -13.62 -30.43 24.46
N SER A 24 -14.69 -30.91 25.09
CA SER A 24 -15.96 -30.20 25.17
C SER A 24 -15.75 -28.96 26.04
N SER A 25 -15.42 -27.84 25.39
CA SER A 25 -15.43 -26.53 26.04
C SER A 25 -16.89 -26.15 26.34
N PRO A 26 -17.24 -25.72 27.56
CA PRO A 26 -18.60 -25.28 27.84
C PRO A 26 -18.90 -24.04 26.99
N GLN A 27 -20.01 -24.09 26.24
CA GLN A 27 -20.63 -22.91 25.63
C GLN A 27 -21.05 -21.96 26.75
N GLY A 28 -20.21 -20.96 27.01
CA GLY A 28 -20.66 -19.71 27.61
C GLY A 28 -21.52 -18.95 26.61
N PRO A 29 -22.33 -17.98 27.06
CA PRO A 29 -23.16 -17.19 26.16
C PRO A 29 -22.25 -16.50 25.14
N GLU A 30 -22.48 -16.73 23.84
CA GLU A 30 -21.78 -16.06 22.76
C GLU A 30 -21.97 -14.55 22.91
N LEU A 31 -20.90 -13.90 23.38
CA LEU A 31 -20.75 -12.46 23.28
C LEU A 31 -20.60 -12.13 21.79
N HIS A 32 -21.51 -11.31 21.26
CA HIS A 32 -21.52 -10.86 19.87
C HIS A 32 -20.10 -10.58 19.29
N GLY A 33 -19.77 -11.27 18.18
CA GLY A 33 -19.34 -10.52 16.99
C GLY A 33 -17.87 -10.57 16.53
N TRP A 34 -17.00 -11.45 17.01
CA TRP A 34 -15.64 -11.56 16.44
C TRP A 34 -15.45 -12.82 15.60
N ARG A 35 -15.84 -12.76 14.30
CA ARG A 35 -15.42 -13.76 13.32
C ARG A 35 -13.92 -13.57 13.00
N PRO A 36 -13.10 -14.62 12.97
CA PRO A 36 -11.72 -14.52 12.51
C PRO A 36 -11.67 -13.96 11.07
N PRO A 37 -10.72 -13.05 10.75
CA PRO A 37 -10.55 -12.58 9.38
C PRO A 37 -10.31 -13.74 8.42
N VAL A 38 -11.12 -13.82 7.35
CA VAL A 38 -11.02 -14.84 6.30
C VAL A 38 -10.55 -14.20 5.00
N ASP A 39 -9.74 -14.93 4.24
CA ASP A 39 -9.38 -14.47 2.89
C ASP A 39 -10.58 -14.56 1.93
N CYS A 40 -10.51 -13.85 0.81
CA CYS A 40 -11.62 -13.79 -0.14
C CYS A 40 -11.97 -15.15 -0.76
N VAL A 41 -11.01 -16.09 -0.84
CA VAL A 41 -11.28 -17.45 -1.36
C VAL A 41 -12.17 -18.20 -0.37
N ARG A 42 -11.81 -18.17 0.92
CA ARG A 42 -12.59 -18.81 1.97
C ARG A 42 -13.92 -18.11 2.21
N ALA A 43 -13.95 -16.78 2.17
CA ALA A 43 -15.19 -16.00 2.26
C ALA A 43 -16.18 -16.38 1.14
N ASN A 44 -15.68 -16.59 -0.08
CA ASN A 44 -16.50 -17.03 -1.19
C ASN A 44 -17.03 -18.46 -1.02
N GLU A 45 -16.24 -19.37 -0.44
CA GLU A 45 -16.71 -20.73 -0.10
C GLU A 45 -17.85 -20.69 0.93
N LEU A 46 -17.72 -19.86 1.97
CA LEU A 46 -18.76 -19.68 3.00
C LEU A 46 -20.04 -19.07 2.40
N CYS A 47 -19.90 -18.02 1.60
CA CYS A 47 -21.04 -17.40 0.91
C CYS A 47 -21.70 -18.35 -0.09
N ALA A 48 -20.94 -19.23 -0.76
CA ALA A 48 -21.49 -20.22 -1.67
C ALA A 48 -22.33 -21.29 -0.97
N ALA A 49 -22.05 -21.58 0.30
CA ALA A 49 -22.83 -22.52 1.11
C ALA A 49 -24.19 -21.93 1.56
N GLU A 50 -24.31 -20.60 1.62
CA GLU A 50 -25.53 -19.90 2.00
C GLU A 50 -26.32 -19.45 0.76
N SER A 51 -27.54 -19.94 0.59
CA SER A 51 -28.36 -19.66 -0.61
C SER A 51 -28.63 -18.15 -0.82
N ASN A 52 -28.91 -17.43 0.27
CA ASN A 52 -29.15 -15.98 0.22
C ASN A 52 -27.89 -15.22 -0.20
N CYS A 53 -26.75 -15.46 0.46
CA CYS A 53 -25.47 -14.83 0.11
C CYS A 53 -25.08 -15.15 -1.34
N SER A 54 -25.12 -16.43 -1.72
CA SER A 54 -24.78 -16.90 -3.06
C SER A 54 -25.64 -16.25 -4.15
N SER A 55 -26.95 -16.12 -3.92
CA SER A 55 -27.86 -15.46 -4.86
C SER A 55 -27.52 -13.97 -5.01
N ARG A 56 -27.37 -13.25 -3.89
CA ARG A 56 -27.05 -11.81 -3.92
C ARG A 56 -25.69 -11.52 -4.52
N TYR A 57 -24.69 -12.38 -4.27
CA TYR A 57 -23.37 -12.27 -4.91
C TYR A 57 -23.45 -12.37 -6.43
N ARG A 58 -24.24 -13.31 -6.97
CA ARG A 58 -24.46 -13.41 -8.43
C ARG A 58 -25.18 -12.18 -8.98
N THR A 59 -26.23 -11.70 -8.30
CA THR A 59 -26.96 -10.49 -8.67
C THR A 59 -26.03 -9.27 -8.72
N LEU A 60 -25.24 -9.03 -7.66
CA LEU A 60 -24.33 -7.89 -7.61
C LEU A 60 -23.28 -7.95 -8.73
N ARG A 61 -22.73 -9.12 -9.02
CA ARG A 61 -21.78 -9.28 -10.14
C ARG A 61 -22.39 -8.95 -11.50
N GLN A 62 -23.66 -9.26 -11.72
CA GLN A 62 -24.37 -8.86 -12.94
C GLN A 62 -24.63 -7.35 -12.98
N CYS A 63 -24.91 -6.75 -11.83
CA CYS A 63 -25.09 -5.30 -11.71
C CYS A 63 -23.81 -4.52 -12.03
N LEU A 64 -22.65 -5.00 -11.59
CA LEU A 64 -21.35 -4.35 -11.78
C LEU A 64 -20.73 -4.59 -13.17
N ALA A 65 -21.28 -5.52 -13.96
CA ALA A 65 -20.79 -5.82 -15.29
C ALA A 65 -21.14 -4.68 -16.29
N GLY A 66 -20.25 -3.71 -16.41
CA GLY A 66 -20.34 -2.63 -17.42
C GLY A 66 -21.28 -1.48 -17.07
N ARG A 67 -21.60 -1.31 -15.78
CA ARG A 67 -22.37 -0.15 -15.28
C ARG A 67 -21.53 0.64 -14.28
N ASP A 68 -21.66 1.96 -14.32
CA ASP A 68 -21.12 2.83 -13.27
C ASP A 68 -21.91 2.70 -11.96
N ARG A 69 -21.30 3.14 -10.86
CA ARG A 69 -21.89 3.06 -9.51
C ARG A 69 -23.29 3.69 -9.43
N ASN A 70 -23.50 4.85 -10.06
CA ASN A 70 -24.77 5.57 -9.95
C ASN A 70 -25.88 4.82 -10.71
N THR A 71 -25.56 4.28 -11.89
CA THR A 71 -26.47 3.41 -12.64
C THR A 71 -26.76 2.10 -11.89
N MET A 72 -25.79 1.56 -11.16
CA MET A 72 -26.00 0.39 -10.29
C MET A 72 -26.93 0.71 -9.12
N LEU A 73 -26.68 1.81 -8.41
CA LEU A 73 -27.46 2.24 -7.24
C LEU A 73 -28.90 2.65 -7.61
N ALA A 74 -29.15 3.10 -8.84
CA ALA A 74 -30.49 3.35 -9.34
C ALA A 74 -31.36 2.07 -9.44
N ASN A 75 -30.73 0.89 -9.48
CA ASN A 75 -31.41 -0.38 -9.53
C ASN A 75 -31.62 -0.95 -8.11
N LYS A 76 -32.89 -1.03 -7.69
CA LYS A 76 -33.29 -1.53 -6.36
C LYS A 76 -32.81 -2.96 -6.07
N GLU A 77 -32.72 -3.81 -7.08
CA GLU A 77 -32.26 -5.19 -6.90
C GLU A 77 -30.76 -5.25 -6.61
N CYS A 78 -29.98 -4.38 -7.26
CA CYS A 78 -28.55 -4.23 -7.04
C CYS A 78 -28.25 -3.64 -5.65
N GLN A 79 -29.03 -2.63 -5.25
CA GLN A 79 -28.93 -2.05 -3.91
C GLN A 79 -29.23 -3.09 -2.82
N ALA A 80 -30.33 -3.84 -2.95
CA ALA A 80 -30.68 -4.88 -2.00
C ALA A 80 -29.62 -6.01 -1.95
N ALA A 81 -29.00 -6.33 -3.10
CA ALA A 81 -27.89 -7.28 -3.13
C ALA A 81 -26.64 -6.76 -2.41
N LEU A 82 -26.33 -5.46 -2.54
CA LEU A 82 -25.22 -4.83 -1.84
C LEU A 82 -25.43 -4.82 -0.33
N GLU A 83 -26.61 -4.43 0.15
CA GLU A 83 -26.95 -4.39 1.58
C GLU A 83 -26.78 -5.76 2.26
N VAL A 84 -27.23 -6.84 1.60
CA VAL A 84 -27.03 -8.20 2.13
C VAL A 84 -25.56 -8.61 2.13
N LEU A 85 -24.80 -8.21 1.10
CA LEU A 85 -23.39 -8.58 1.00
C LEU A 85 -22.52 -7.80 1.97
N GLN A 86 -22.90 -6.59 2.40
CA GLN A 86 -22.19 -5.80 3.42
C GLN A 86 -22.07 -6.56 4.75
N GLU A 87 -23.07 -7.36 5.11
CA GLU A 87 -23.06 -8.19 6.31
C GLU A 87 -22.34 -9.54 6.10
N SER A 88 -21.92 -9.83 4.87
CA SER A 88 -21.28 -11.10 4.53
C SER A 88 -19.76 -11.08 4.76
N PRO A 89 -19.13 -12.25 4.97
CA PRO A 89 -17.68 -12.36 5.04
C PRO A 89 -16.93 -11.90 3.77
N LEU A 90 -17.63 -11.73 2.64
CA LEU A 90 -17.05 -11.28 1.37
C LEU A 90 -16.73 -9.78 1.35
N TYR A 91 -17.49 -8.94 2.05
CA TYR A 91 -17.38 -7.49 1.92
C TYR A 91 -16.01 -6.98 2.38
N ASP A 92 -15.61 -7.36 3.59
CA ASP A 92 -14.34 -6.96 4.19
C ASP A 92 -13.22 -8.01 4.03
N CYS A 93 -13.40 -8.97 3.11
CA CYS A 93 -12.34 -9.94 2.85
C CYS A 93 -11.08 -9.23 2.33
N ARG A 94 -9.91 -9.80 2.65
CA ARG A 94 -8.62 -9.32 2.17
C ARG A 94 -7.79 -10.48 1.64
N CYS A 95 -6.82 -10.16 0.80
CA CYS A 95 -5.88 -11.11 0.24
C CYS A 95 -4.51 -10.99 0.91
N LYS A 96 -3.67 -12.01 0.73
CA LYS A 96 -2.27 -12.00 1.20
C LYS A 96 -1.34 -12.06 -0.01
N ARG A 97 -0.27 -11.28 0.02
CA ARG A 97 0.78 -11.35 -1.00
C ARG A 97 1.44 -12.73 -0.99
N GLY A 98 1.66 -13.31 -2.17
CA GLY A 98 2.32 -14.61 -2.30
C GLY A 98 1.47 -15.82 -1.89
N MET A 99 0.17 -15.63 -1.61
CA MET A 99 -0.72 -16.76 -1.30
C MET A 99 -0.93 -17.66 -2.54
N LYS A 100 -1.11 -18.97 -2.32
CA LYS A 100 -1.21 -19.97 -3.41
C LYS A 100 -2.27 -19.64 -4.47
N LYS A 101 -3.39 -19.03 -4.06
CA LYS A 101 -4.53 -18.66 -4.91
C LYS A 101 -4.70 -17.14 -5.02
N GLU A 102 -3.60 -16.38 -5.02
CA GLU A 102 -3.63 -14.89 -5.01
C GLU A 102 -4.51 -14.32 -6.12
N LEU A 103 -4.30 -14.74 -7.37
CA LEU A 103 -5.11 -14.27 -8.50
C LEU A 103 -6.61 -14.53 -8.29
N GLN A 104 -6.97 -15.71 -7.80
CA GLN A 104 -8.38 -16.06 -7.53
C GLN A 104 -8.95 -15.18 -6.39
N CYS A 105 -8.17 -14.94 -5.33
CA CYS A 105 -8.56 -14.06 -4.24
C CYS A 105 -8.86 -12.65 -4.73
N LEU A 106 -7.96 -12.09 -5.56
CA LEU A 106 -8.11 -10.75 -6.12
C LEU A 106 -9.27 -10.66 -7.10
N GLN A 107 -9.50 -11.67 -7.94
CA GLN A 107 -10.68 -11.73 -8.81
C GLN A 107 -11.99 -11.68 -8.01
N ILE A 108 -12.05 -12.37 -6.86
CA ILE A 108 -13.21 -12.31 -5.96
C ILE A 108 -13.34 -10.92 -5.35
N TYR A 109 -12.27 -10.36 -4.80
CA TYR A 109 -12.29 -9.01 -4.23
C TYR A 109 -12.76 -7.96 -5.24
N TRP A 110 -12.18 -7.94 -6.44
CA TRP A 110 -12.55 -6.96 -7.46
C TRP A 110 -13.95 -7.22 -8.01
N SER A 111 -14.48 -8.45 -7.97
CA SER A 111 -15.85 -8.71 -8.44
C SER A 111 -16.95 -7.98 -7.67
N ILE A 112 -16.67 -7.51 -6.45
CA ILE A 112 -17.60 -6.72 -5.64
C ILE A 112 -17.16 -5.24 -5.55
N HIS A 113 -15.86 -4.94 -5.61
CA HIS A 113 -15.36 -3.56 -5.45
C HIS A 113 -15.24 -2.78 -6.77
N LEU A 114 -15.14 -3.44 -7.93
CA LEU A 114 -14.84 -2.82 -9.23
C LEU A 114 -15.77 -1.66 -9.60
N GLY A 115 -17.08 -1.73 -9.31
CA GLY A 115 -18.02 -0.64 -9.57
C GLY A 115 -18.51 0.10 -8.33
N LEU A 116 -18.06 -0.26 -7.12
CA LEU A 116 -18.38 0.46 -5.89
C LEU A 116 -17.45 1.65 -5.65
N THR A 117 -16.20 1.55 -6.11
CA THR A 117 -15.14 2.54 -5.90
C THR A 117 -14.69 3.26 -7.18
N GLU A 118 -15.13 2.81 -8.36
CA GLU A 118 -14.81 3.48 -9.62
C GLU A 118 -15.53 4.83 -9.75
N GLY A 119 -14.76 5.92 -9.80
CA GLY A 119 -15.22 7.26 -10.19
C GLY A 119 -15.25 8.33 -9.09
N GLU A 120 -15.07 7.99 -7.82
CA GLU A 120 -15.08 9.00 -6.72
C GLU A 120 -13.69 9.29 -6.14
N GLU A 121 -12.73 8.36 -6.24
CA GLU A 121 -11.39 8.54 -5.68
C GLU A 121 -10.28 8.28 -6.71
N PHE A 122 -9.29 9.17 -6.73
CA PHE A 122 -8.08 9.01 -7.55
C PHE A 122 -7.28 7.75 -7.14
N TYR A 123 -7.35 7.34 -5.87
CA TYR A 123 -6.71 6.14 -5.35
C TYR A 123 -7.73 5.06 -5.04
N GLU A 124 -7.39 3.80 -5.31
CA GLU A 124 -8.25 2.66 -4.99
C GLU A 124 -7.81 2.02 -3.66
N ALA A 125 -8.76 1.42 -2.95
CA ALA A 125 -8.47 0.68 -1.72
C ALA A 125 -7.58 -0.54 -2.01
N SER A 126 -6.60 -0.81 -1.13
CA SER A 126 -5.76 -2.00 -1.24
C SER A 126 -6.57 -3.26 -0.87
N PRO A 127 -6.58 -4.30 -1.71
CA PRO A 127 -7.22 -5.58 -1.40
C PRO A 127 -6.41 -6.43 -0.42
N TYR A 128 -5.17 -6.05 -0.11
CA TYR A 128 -4.29 -6.84 0.74
C TYR A 128 -4.51 -6.55 2.22
N GLU A 129 -4.22 -7.54 3.07
CA GLU A 129 -4.16 -7.31 4.51
C GLU A 129 -3.09 -6.26 4.83
N PRO A 130 -3.38 -5.29 5.72
CA PRO A 130 -2.38 -4.34 6.18
C PRO A 130 -1.18 -5.09 6.74
N VAL A 131 0.02 -4.70 6.31
CA VAL A 131 1.26 -5.27 6.83
C VAL A 131 1.39 -4.90 8.30
N THR A 132 0.94 -5.80 9.19
CA THR A 132 1.09 -5.60 10.63
C THR A 132 2.58 -5.58 10.98
N ALA A 133 2.95 -4.74 11.95
CA ALA A 133 4.33 -4.40 12.34
C ALA A 133 5.20 -5.58 12.84
N ARG A 134 4.79 -6.84 12.65
CA ARG A 134 5.56 -8.04 12.98
C ARG A 134 6.76 -8.30 12.05
N LEU A 135 7.14 -7.34 11.20
CA LEU A 135 8.29 -7.40 10.29
C LEU A 135 9.43 -6.44 10.66
N SER A 136 9.46 -5.92 11.90
CA SER A 136 10.58 -5.15 12.47
C SER A 136 11.93 -5.88 12.34
N ASP A 137 11.91 -7.20 12.17
CA ASP A 137 13.10 -8.03 11.95
C ASP A 137 13.87 -7.71 10.65
N ILE A 138 13.19 -7.24 9.58
CA ILE A 138 13.86 -6.92 8.31
C ILE A 138 14.71 -5.64 8.44
N PHE A 139 14.22 -4.63 9.18
CA PHE A 139 15.01 -3.43 9.51
C PHE A 139 16.13 -3.74 10.51
N ARG A 140 15.87 -4.59 11.52
CA ARG A 140 16.91 -5.05 12.45
C ARG A 140 18.07 -5.74 11.74
N LEU A 141 17.79 -6.57 10.73
CA LEU A 141 18.83 -7.19 9.91
C LEU A 141 19.59 -6.15 9.07
N ALA A 142 18.91 -5.16 8.48
CA ALA A 142 19.60 -4.05 7.80
C ALA A 142 20.53 -3.28 8.77
N SER A 143 20.10 -3.00 10.00
CA SER A 143 20.91 -2.33 11.03
C SER A 143 22.14 -3.15 11.46
N ILE A 144 21.99 -4.46 11.66
CA ILE A 144 23.10 -5.35 12.07
C ILE A 144 24.24 -5.32 11.04
N PHE A 145 23.89 -5.24 9.76
CA PHE A 145 24.86 -5.27 8.67
C PHE A 145 25.31 -3.89 8.17
N SER A 146 24.58 -2.81 8.47
CA SER A 146 25.01 -1.42 8.23
C SER A 146 26.06 -0.93 9.25
N GLY A 147 26.44 -1.77 10.22
CA GLY A 147 27.70 -1.61 10.94
C GLY A 147 27.66 -0.65 12.14
N THR A 148 26.89 -0.99 13.18
CA THR A 148 27.17 -0.45 14.53
C THR A 148 28.26 -1.24 15.28
N GLY A 149 28.79 -2.32 14.68
CA GLY A 149 29.82 -3.18 15.26
C GLY A 149 31.08 -3.40 14.39
N ALA A 150 31.25 -2.66 13.29
CA ALA A 150 32.44 -2.73 12.45
C ALA A 150 33.16 -1.37 12.46
N ASP A 151 34.49 -1.39 12.50
CA ASP A 151 35.34 -0.20 12.57
C ASP A 151 34.91 0.87 11.52
N PRO A 152 34.74 2.15 11.92
CA PRO A 152 34.34 3.24 11.03
C PRO A 152 35.21 3.38 9.77
N ALA A 153 36.47 2.95 9.85
CA ALA A 153 37.43 2.97 8.75
C ALA A 153 37.15 1.93 7.65
N VAL A 154 36.46 0.82 7.95
CA VAL A 154 36.10 -0.23 6.99
C VAL A 154 34.79 0.11 6.27
N SER A 155 33.85 0.75 6.97
CA SER A 155 32.56 1.16 6.42
C SER A 155 32.70 2.21 5.29
N ALA A 156 33.63 3.16 5.44
CA ALA A 156 33.88 4.24 4.48
C ALA A 156 34.41 3.79 3.09
N LYS A 157 34.82 2.53 2.93
CA LYS A 157 35.29 1.97 1.64
C LYS A 157 34.37 0.86 1.09
N SER A 158 33.26 0.56 1.76
CA SER A 158 32.41 -0.58 1.43
C SER A 158 31.28 -0.21 0.48
N ASN A 159 31.12 -0.98 -0.61
CA ASN A 159 29.99 -0.83 -1.53
C ASN A 159 28.82 -1.70 -1.04
N HIS A 160 27.85 -1.09 -0.35
CA HIS A 160 26.75 -1.81 0.28
C HIS A 160 25.94 -2.67 -0.71
N CYS A 161 25.75 -2.21 -1.94
CA CYS A 161 25.07 -2.99 -2.99
C CYS A 161 25.87 -4.23 -3.41
N LEU A 162 27.21 -4.14 -3.45
CA LEU A 162 28.07 -5.29 -3.72
C LEU A 162 28.00 -6.29 -2.56
N ASP A 163 28.00 -5.83 -1.32
CA ASP A 163 27.91 -6.72 -0.16
C ASP A 163 26.53 -7.38 -0.05
N ALA A 164 25.46 -6.68 -0.40
CA ALA A 164 24.13 -7.27 -0.57
C ALA A 164 24.12 -8.37 -1.64
N ALA A 165 24.77 -8.11 -2.78
CA ALA A 165 24.92 -9.08 -3.84
C ALA A 165 25.73 -10.32 -3.41
N LYS A 166 26.80 -10.14 -2.60
CA LYS A 166 27.56 -11.25 -2.01
C LYS A 166 26.70 -12.07 -1.06
N ALA A 167 25.96 -11.42 -0.16
CA ALA A 167 25.07 -12.09 0.79
C ALA A 167 24.01 -12.96 0.08
N CYS A 168 23.39 -12.45 -0.99
CA CYS A 168 22.48 -13.25 -1.82
C CYS A 168 23.19 -14.44 -2.49
N ASN A 169 24.44 -14.27 -2.95
CA ASN A 169 25.20 -15.34 -3.60
C ASN A 169 25.64 -16.45 -2.64
N LEU A 170 25.69 -16.18 -1.34
CA LEU A 170 25.95 -17.18 -0.29
C LEU A 170 24.69 -17.94 0.14
N ASN A 171 23.49 -17.46 -0.23
CA ASN A 171 22.23 -18.15 0.03
C ASN A 171 21.76 -18.90 -1.23
N ASP A 172 21.61 -20.23 -1.15
CA ASP A 172 21.30 -21.05 -2.33
C ASP A 172 19.98 -20.69 -3.01
N ASN A 173 18.93 -20.37 -2.24
CA ASN A 173 17.64 -19.96 -2.78
C ASN A 173 17.75 -18.61 -3.50
N CYS A 174 18.37 -17.61 -2.85
CA CYS A 174 18.56 -16.29 -3.44
C CYS A 174 19.44 -16.36 -4.70
N LYS A 175 20.60 -17.01 -4.63
CA LYS A 175 21.51 -17.25 -5.76
C LYS A 175 20.79 -17.90 -6.94
N LYS A 176 20.01 -18.97 -6.68
CA LYS A 176 19.28 -19.70 -7.72
C LYS A 176 18.23 -18.82 -8.40
N LEU A 177 17.36 -18.16 -7.63
CA LEU A 177 16.31 -17.32 -8.19
C LEU A 177 16.87 -16.05 -8.86
N ARG A 178 17.96 -15.50 -8.31
CA ARG A 178 18.71 -14.39 -8.91
C ARG A 178 19.27 -14.76 -10.28
N SER A 179 20.00 -15.88 -10.35
CA SER A 179 20.57 -16.37 -11.60
C SER A 179 19.48 -16.68 -12.63
N SER A 180 18.35 -17.23 -12.17
CA SER A 180 17.18 -17.51 -13.02
C SER A 180 16.65 -16.25 -13.71
N TYR A 181 16.30 -15.19 -12.97
CA TYR A 181 15.76 -13.98 -13.62
C TYR A 181 16.81 -13.29 -14.49
N ILE A 182 18.08 -13.23 -14.05
CA ILE A 182 19.16 -12.60 -14.84
C ILE A 182 19.34 -13.33 -16.17
N SER A 183 19.37 -14.66 -16.17
CA SER A 183 19.52 -15.46 -17.39
C SER A 183 18.34 -15.28 -18.36
N ILE A 184 17.13 -15.10 -17.85
CA ILE A 184 15.92 -14.90 -18.66
C ILE A 184 15.89 -13.48 -19.24
N CYS A 185 16.22 -12.47 -18.44
CA CYS A 185 16.16 -11.06 -18.82
C CYS A 185 17.33 -10.62 -19.71
N ASN A 186 18.52 -11.22 -19.55
CA ASN A 186 19.69 -10.84 -20.36
C ASN A 186 19.74 -11.55 -21.72
N ARG A 187 18.92 -12.59 -21.94
CA ARG A 187 18.93 -13.36 -23.18
C ARG A 187 18.36 -12.56 -24.34
N GLU A 188 19.25 -12.18 -25.25
CA GLU A 188 18.90 -11.54 -26.52
C GLU A 188 18.16 -12.52 -27.43
N ILE A 189 17.08 -12.05 -28.08
CA ILE A 189 16.27 -12.85 -29.00
C ILE A 189 16.63 -12.51 -30.44
N SER A 190 16.67 -11.23 -30.77
CA SER A 190 17.02 -10.72 -32.08
C SER A 190 17.63 -9.32 -31.96
N PRO A 191 18.30 -8.81 -33.00
CA PRO A 191 18.84 -7.44 -33.00
C PRO A 191 17.78 -6.35 -32.73
N THR A 192 16.49 -6.66 -32.97
CA THR A 192 15.36 -5.75 -32.75
C THR A 192 14.59 -6.01 -31.45
N GLU A 193 14.76 -7.18 -30.83
CA GLU A 193 14.11 -7.60 -29.59
C GLU A 193 15.16 -8.00 -28.55
N ARG A 194 15.44 -7.06 -27.64
CA ARG A 194 16.51 -7.20 -26.65
C ARG A 194 16.30 -8.34 -25.68
N CYS A 195 15.04 -8.67 -25.33
CA CYS A 195 14.69 -9.76 -24.43
C CYS A 195 13.19 -10.10 -24.49
N ASN A 196 12.80 -11.26 -23.94
CA ASN A 196 11.38 -11.55 -23.69
C ASN A 196 10.90 -10.85 -22.40
N ARG A 197 10.38 -9.62 -22.53
CA ARG A 197 9.94 -8.81 -21.37
C ARG A 197 8.93 -9.53 -20.48
N ARG A 198 7.95 -10.24 -21.06
CA ARG A 198 6.92 -11.00 -20.32
C ARG A 198 7.52 -12.11 -19.45
N LYS A 199 8.49 -12.89 -19.97
CA LYS A 199 9.19 -13.92 -19.20
C LYS A 199 10.10 -13.31 -18.14
N CYS A 200 10.78 -12.20 -18.46
CA CYS A 200 11.61 -11.45 -17.52
C CYS A 200 10.79 -10.96 -16.32
N HIS A 201 9.67 -10.25 -16.57
CA HIS A 201 8.73 -9.79 -15.55
C HIS A 201 8.20 -10.93 -14.68
N LYS A 202 7.82 -12.07 -15.28
CA LYS A 202 7.39 -13.24 -14.51
C LYS A 202 8.49 -13.77 -13.58
N ALA A 203 9.74 -13.80 -14.06
CA ALA A 203 10.88 -14.24 -13.26
C ALA A 203 11.23 -13.25 -12.13
N LEU A 204 11.13 -11.95 -12.39
CA LEU A 204 11.29 -10.90 -11.37
C LEU A 204 10.24 -11.01 -10.28
N ARG A 205 8.95 -11.18 -10.63
CA ARG A 205 7.89 -11.41 -9.63
C ARG A 205 8.18 -12.64 -8.77
N GLN A 206 8.62 -13.74 -9.39
CA GLN A 206 9.01 -14.95 -8.65
C GLN A 206 10.20 -14.71 -7.71
N PHE A 207 11.18 -13.89 -8.10
CA PHE A 207 12.31 -13.53 -7.25
C PHE A 207 11.86 -12.72 -6.03
N PHE A 208 11.11 -11.64 -6.23
CA PHE A 208 10.67 -10.77 -5.14
C PHE A 208 9.59 -11.38 -4.23
N ASP A 209 8.79 -12.33 -4.72
CA ASP A 209 7.78 -13.01 -3.90
C ASP A 209 8.36 -14.23 -3.13
N ARG A 210 9.46 -14.86 -3.60
CA ARG A 210 10.00 -16.10 -3.00
C ARG A 210 11.34 -15.95 -2.30
N VAL A 211 12.10 -14.89 -2.59
CA VAL A 211 13.33 -14.60 -1.87
C VAL A 211 12.99 -13.70 -0.69
N PRO A 212 13.45 -14.04 0.53
CA PRO A 212 13.18 -13.23 1.71
C PRO A 212 13.64 -11.76 1.58
N GLY A 213 12.92 -10.88 2.28
CA GLY A 213 13.11 -9.41 2.24
C GLY A 213 14.53 -8.98 2.62
N GLU A 214 15.19 -9.69 3.53
CA GLU A 214 16.54 -9.40 3.99
C GLU A 214 17.61 -9.50 2.89
N TYR A 215 17.32 -10.22 1.79
CA TYR A 215 18.19 -10.25 0.62
C TYR A 215 17.71 -9.29 -0.48
N THR A 216 16.40 -9.33 -0.80
CA THR A 216 15.85 -8.57 -1.92
C THR A 216 15.91 -7.07 -1.66
N TYR A 217 15.49 -6.61 -0.48
CA TYR A 217 15.49 -5.18 -0.13
C TYR A 217 16.92 -4.67 0.05
N ARG A 218 17.82 -5.50 0.57
CA ARG A 218 19.23 -5.14 0.71
C ARG A 218 19.92 -4.92 -0.63
N MET A 219 19.55 -5.67 -1.67
CA MET A 219 20.02 -5.43 -3.03
C MET A 219 19.34 -4.24 -3.70
N LEU A 220 18.02 -4.10 -3.50
CA LEU A 220 17.20 -3.11 -4.19
C LEU A 220 17.37 -1.68 -3.63
N PHE A 221 17.50 -1.54 -2.31
CA PHE A 221 17.48 -0.26 -1.59
C PHE A 221 18.80 0.05 -0.87
N CYS A 222 19.92 -0.54 -1.29
CA CYS A 222 21.23 -0.24 -0.74
C CYS A 222 21.60 1.25 -0.86
N SER A 223 22.21 1.81 0.18
CA SER A 223 22.79 3.17 0.14
C SER A 223 24.09 3.17 -0.68
N CYS A 224 24.44 4.33 -1.25
CA CYS A 224 25.61 4.49 -2.11
C CYS A 224 26.31 5.82 -1.85
N GLN A 225 27.64 5.80 -2.00
CA GLN A 225 28.50 6.97 -1.88
C GLN A 225 29.12 7.38 -3.24
N ASP A 226 29.16 6.45 -4.19
CA ASP A 226 29.73 6.65 -5.53
C ASP A 226 28.77 6.23 -6.65
N GLN A 227 29.10 6.64 -7.87
CA GLN A 227 28.32 6.36 -9.07
C GLN A 227 28.28 4.86 -9.40
N ALA A 228 29.35 4.12 -9.12
CA ALA A 228 29.46 2.70 -9.43
C ALA A 228 28.49 1.85 -8.57
N CYS A 229 28.36 2.18 -7.30
CA CYS A 229 27.35 1.64 -6.40
C CYS A 229 25.94 2.00 -6.89
N ALA A 230 25.70 3.27 -7.22
CA ALA A 230 24.38 3.72 -7.64
C ALA A 230 23.93 3.08 -8.97
N GLU A 231 24.86 2.87 -9.91
CA GLU A 231 24.57 2.11 -11.14
C GLU A 231 24.32 0.63 -10.84
N ARG A 232 25.07 0.01 -9.92
CA ARG A 232 24.76 -1.36 -9.46
C ARG A 232 23.35 -1.46 -8.89
N ARG A 233 22.93 -0.47 -8.11
CA ARG A 233 21.57 -0.37 -7.56
C ARG A 233 20.53 -0.26 -8.67
N ARG A 234 20.71 0.66 -9.62
CA ARG A 234 19.83 0.84 -10.80
C ARG A 234 19.74 -0.41 -11.67
N GLN A 235 20.83 -1.17 -11.79
CA GLN A 235 20.93 -2.39 -12.59
C GLN A 235 20.32 -3.64 -11.91
N THR A 236 19.84 -3.55 -10.67
CA THR A 236 19.32 -4.69 -9.90
C THR A 236 18.24 -5.48 -10.64
N ILE A 237 17.37 -4.79 -11.39
CA ILE A 237 16.24 -5.40 -12.11
C ILE A 237 16.49 -5.54 -13.62
N LEU A 238 17.72 -5.30 -14.11
CA LEU A 238 18.08 -5.25 -15.54
C LEU A 238 17.17 -4.30 -16.34
N PRO A 239 17.32 -2.97 -16.16
CA PRO A 239 16.42 -1.98 -16.73
C PRO A 239 16.30 -2.04 -18.25
N SER A 240 17.37 -2.39 -18.97
CA SER A 240 17.39 -2.53 -20.44
C SER A 240 16.43 -3.59 -21.00
N CYS A 241 15.83 -4.41 -20.14
CA CYS A 241 14.82 -5.40 -20.50
C CYS A 241 13.50 -5.21 -19.74
N SER A 242 13.57 -4.94 -18.44
CA SER A 242 12.38 -4.94 -17.57
C SER A 242 11.71 -3.57 -17.43
N TYR A 243 12.46 -2.48 -17.64
CA TYR A 243 12.05 -1.11 -17.35
C TYR A 243 11.96 -0.26 -18.63
N GLU A 244 13.08 -0.12 -19.32
CA GLU A 244 13.23 0.69 -20.53
C GLU A 244 12.47 0.06 -21.71
N ASP A 245 11.93 0.92 -22.57
CA ASP A 245 11.33 0.56 -23.85
C ASP A 245 11.65 1.65 -24.89
N LYS A 246 11.33 1.41 -26.16
CA LYS A 246 11.63 2.33 -27.27
C LYS A 246 11.00 3.72 -27.07
N GLU A 247 9.82 3.75 -26.47
CA GLU A 247 9.07 4.96 -26.20
C GLU A 247 8.60 5.01 -24.74
N LYS A 248 8.33 6.23 -24.26
CA LYS A 248 7.72 6.47 -22.95
C LYS A 248 6.24 6.80 -23.17
N PRO A 249 5.30 5.87 -22.89
CA PRO A 249 3.87 6.14 -23.03
C PRO A 249 3.39 7.19 -22.02
N ASN A 250 2.14 7.63 -22.18
CA ASN A 250 1.49 8.46 -21.17
C ASN A 250 1.27 7.65 -19.88
N CYS A 251 1.52 8.26 -18.72
CA CYS A 251 1.37 7.56 -17.43
C CYS A 251 -0.09 7.16 -17.13
N LEU A 252 -1.08 7.93 -17.59
CA LEU A 252 -2.49 7.60 -17.40
C LEU A 252 -2.92 6.41 -18.27
N ASP A 253 -2.38 6.29 -19.48
CA ASP A 253 -2.59 5.11 -20.33
C ASP A 253 -1.96 3.87 -19.71
N LEU A 254 -0.74 3.99 -19.19
CA LEU A 254 -0.05 2.91 -18.48
C LEU A 254 -0.81 2.49 -17.21
N ARG A 255 -1.37 3.46 -16.48
CA ARG A 255 -2.25 3.22 -15.32
C ARG A 255 -3.53 2.50 -15.74
N SER A 256 -4.15 2.91 -16.84
CA SER A 256 -5.34 2.25 -17.39
C SER A 256 -5.05 0.79 -17.77
N LEU A 257 -3.93 0.54 -18.45
CA LEU A 257 -3.49 -0.81 -18.79
C LEU A 257 -3.30 -1.67 -17.54
N CYS A 258 -2.59 -1.16 -16.53
CA CYS A 258 -2.39 -1.86 -15.25
C CYS A 258 -3.71 -2.18 -14.54
N ARG A 259 -4.72 -1.28 -14.61
CA ARG A 259 -6.05 -1.49 -14.02
C ARG A 259 -6.83 -2.65 -14.63
N THR A 260 -6.47 -3.08 -15.85
CA THR A 260 -7.10 -4.25 -16.49
C THR A 260 -6.58 -5.58 -15.93
N ASP A 261 -5.37 -5.61 -15.36
CA ASP A 261 -4.79 -6.79 -14.73
C ASP A 261 -5.01 -6.75 -13.22
N HIS A 262 -5.71 -7.77 -12.67
CA HIS A 262 -6.04 -7.78 -11.25
C HIS A 262 -4.80 -7.79 -10.34
N LEU A 263 -3.68 -8.38 -10.75
CA LEU A 263 -2.46 -8.34 -9.93
C LEU A 263 -1.83 -6.94 -9.98
N CYS A 264 -1.64 -6.37 -11.17
CA CYS A 264 -1.06 -5.03 -11.33
C CYS A 264 -1.91 -3.97 -10.60
N ARG A 265 -3.22 -3.95 -10.84
CA ARG A 265 -4.18 -3.06 -10.16
C ARG A 265 -4.05 -3.13 -8.65
N SER A 266 -4.00 -4.35 -8.10
CA SER A 266 -3.90 -4.58 -6.66
C SER A 266 -2.57 -4.10 -6.08
N ARG A 267 -1.46 -4.35 -6.78
CA ARG A 267 -0.12 -3.89 -6.35
C ARG A 267 0.01 -2.37 -6.43
N LEU A 268 -0.62 -1.73 -7.41
CA LEU A 268 -0.68 -0.27 -7.52
C LEU A 268 -1.54 0.35 -6.41
N ALA A 269 -2.70 -0.23 -6.11
CA ALA A 269 -3.54 0.19 -4.99
C ALA A 269 -2.81 0.04 -3.65
N ASP A 270 -2.05 -1.04 -3.46
CA ASP A 270 -1.22 -1.26 -2.27
C ASP A 270 -0.11 -0.21 -2.13
N PHE A 271 0.54 0.17 -3.24
CA PHE A 271 1.51 1.26 -3.26
C PHE A 271 0.89 2.59 -2.84
N HIS A 272 -0.25 2.98 -3.41
CA HIS A 272 -0.92 4.22 -3.02
C HIS A 272 -1.44 4.17 -1.57
N ALA A 273 -1.85 3.01 -1.06
CA ALA A 273 -2.29 2.88 0.33
C ALA A 273 -1.14 3.08 1.32
N ASN A 274 0.04 2.52 1.05
CA ASN A 274 1.14 2.43 2.00
C ASN A 274 2.25 3.47 1.78
N CYS A 275 2.36 4.04 0.59
CA CYS A 275 3.39 5.04 0.26
C CYS A 275 2.83 6.44 0.04
N ARG A 276 1.52 6.68 0.06
CA ARG A 276 0.98 8.05 -0.11
C ARG A 276 1.65 9.01 0.87
N ALA A 277 2.07 10.16 0.36
CA ALA A 277 2.68 11.17 1.21
C ALA A 277 1.66 11.67 2.24
N SER A 278 2.04 11.64 3.52
CA SER A 278 1.24 12.10 4.64
C SER A 278 2.00 13.19 5.38
N TYR A 279 1.50 14.42 5.32
CA TYR A 279 2.07 15.57 6.04
C TYR A 279 1.74 15.57 7.54
N ARG A 280 0.92 14.63 8.01
CA ARG A 280 0.50 14.52 9.42
C ARG A 280 1.42 13.63 10.25
N THR A 281 2.26 12.84 9.61
CA THR A 281 3.10 11.80 10.20
C THR A 281 4.57 12.21 10.17
N LEU A 282 5.34 11.86 11.19
CA LEU A 282 6.74 12.30 11.34
C LEU A 282 7.63 11.81 10.20
N THR A 283 7.39 10.58 9.75
CA THR A 283 8.17 9.93 8.69
C THR A 283 7.73 10.34 7.27
N GLY A 284 6.60 11.03 7.16
CA GLY A 284 5.90 11.25 5.89
C GLY A 284 5.06 10.05 5.41
N CYS A 285 5.14 8.89 6.07
CA CYS A 285 4.43 7.67 5.68
C CYS A 285 3.17 7.40 6.51
N PRO A 286 2.14 6.76 5.92
CA PRO A 286 0.99 6.26 6.68
C PRO A 286 1.42 5.37 7.84
N THR A 287 0.89 5.63 9.04
CA THR A 287 1.19 4.88 10.28
C THR A 287 2.68 4.83 10.66
N ASP A 288 3.49 5.76 10.12
CA ASP A 288 4.95 5.79 10.28
C ASP A 288 5.65 4.47 9.91
N ASN A 289 5.10 3.75 8.92
CA ASN A 289 5.55 2.40 8.55
C ASN A 289 6.31 2.39 7.22
N TYR A 290 7.62 2.60 7.28
CA TYR A 290 8.49 2.49 6.10
C TYR A 290 8.42 1.12 5.43
N GLN A 291 8.24 0.04 6.21
CA GLN A 291 8.25 -1.31 5.68
C GLN A 291 7.05 -1.60 4.79
N ALA A 292 5.87 -1.11 5.17
CA ALA A 292 4.69 -1.22 4.34
C ALA A 292 4.90 -0.53 2.98
N CYS A 293 5.52 0.66 2.99
CA CYS A 293 5.84 1.37 1.76
C CYS A 293 6.86 0.62 0.89
N LEU A 294 8.02 0.23 1.45
CA LEU A 294 9.06 -0.51 0.71
C LEU A 294 8.55 -1.83 0.14
N GLY A 295 7.73 -2.56 0.90
CA GLY A 295 7.11 -3.79 0.44
C GLY A 295 6.13 -3.56 -0.70
N SER A 296 5.32 -2.50 -0.63
CA SER A 296 4.38 -2.14 -1.70
C SER A 296 5.11 -1.70 -2.96
N TYR A 297 6.17 -0.89 -2.82
CA TYR A 297 7.05 -0.49 -3.93
C TYR A 297 7.68 -1.71 -4.62
N ALA A 298 8.32 -2.61 -3.85
CA ALA A 298 8.93 -3.81 -4.41
C ALA A 298 7.89 -4.74 -5.05
N GLY A 299 6.64 -4.71 -4.56
CA GLY A 299 5.52 -5.46 -5.08
C GLY A 299 5.07 -5.07 -6.48
N MET A 300 5.43 -3.87 -6.97
CA MET A 300 5.14 -3.40 -8.33
C MET A 300 6.17 -3.87 -9.37
N ILE A 301 7.33 -4.37 -8.94
CA ILE A 301 8.38 -4.80 -9.87
C ILE A 301 7.95 -6.03 -10.66
N GLY A 302 8.05 -5.94 -11.99
CA GLY A 302 7.63 -6.99 -12.91
C GLY A 302 6.18 -6.84 -13.36
N PHE A 303 5.59 -5.66 -13.28
CA PHE A 303 4.32 -5.31 -13.93
C PHE A 303 4.52 -4.15 -14.92
N ASP A 304 3.46 -3.70 -15.59
CA ASP A 304 3.55 -2.61 -16.57
C ASP A 304 4.03 -1.30 -15.92
N ILE A 305 3.61 -1.02 -14.68
CA ILE A 305 4.10 0.11 -13.84
C ILE A 305 5.31 -0.36 -13.00
N THR A 306 6.33 -0.96 -13.63
CA THR A 306 7.57 -1.29 -12.92
C THR A 306 8.35 0.01 -12.64
N PRO A 307 8.56 0.44 -11.38
CA PRO A 307 9.40 1.59 -11.09
C PRO A 307 10.88 1.21 -11.10
N ASN A 308 11.75 2.18 -11.41
CA ASN A 308 13.19 2.04 -11.20
C ASN A 308 13.82 3.40 -10.86
N TYR A 309 15.07 3.38 -10.40
CA TYR A 309 15.90 4.58 -10.29
C TYR A 309 16.07 5.24 -11.65
N VAL A 310 15.82 6.56 -11.71
CA VAL A 310 15.86 7.34 -12.95
C VAL A 310 17.29 7.54 -13.44
N ASP A 311 18.21 7.74 -12.51
CA ASP A 311 19.63 7.93 -12.76
C ASP A 311 20.48 7.09 -11.81
N SER A 312 21.80 7.22 -11.92
CA SER A 312 22.78 6.61 -11.04
C SER A 312 23.36 7.62 -10.04
N SER A 313 22.55 8.56 -9.54
CA SER A 313 22.97 9.51 -8.51
C SER A 313 23.22 8.81 -7.16
N PRO A 314 24.35 9.07 -6.47
CA PRO A 314 24.61 8.47 -5.15
C PRO A 314 23.59 8.90 -4.10
N THR A 315 23.25 10.19 -4.08
CA THR A 315 22.41 10.83 -3.04
C THR A 315 21.01 11.23 -3.54
N GLY A 316 20.86 11.49 -4.84
CA GLY A 316 19.59 11.86 -5.48
C GLY A 316 18.71 10.63 -5.73
N ILE A 317 18.10 10.08 -4.69
CA ILE A 317 17.16 8.96 -4.84
C ILE A 317 15.87 9.48 -5.46
N VAL A 318 15.71 9.25 -6.76
CA VAL A 318 14.48 9.50 -7.52
C VAL A 318 14.11 8.23 -8.28
N VAL A 319 12.85 7.82 -8.15
CA VAL A 319 12.30 6.64 -8.82
C VAL A 319 11.08 7.05 -9.64
N SER A 320 10.86 6.37 -10.75
CA SER A 320 9.65 6.55 -11.56
C SER A 320 9.32 5.28 -12.33
N PRO A 321 8.06 5.08 -12.75
CA PRO A 321 7.74 4.15 -13.84
C PRO A 321 8.29 4.67 -15.18
N TRP A 322 8.31 3.79 -16.20
CA TRP A 322 8.71 4.16 -17.56
C TRP A 322 7.56 4.81 -18.33
N CYS A 323 7.21 6.04 -17.98
CA CYS A 323 6.18 6.84 -18.65
C CYS A 323 6.49 8.35 -18.56
N SER A 324 5.67 9.18 -19.19
CA SER A 324 5.70 10.63 -19.05
C SER A 324 4.29 11.22 -19.09
N CYS A 325 4.14 12.52 -18.83
CA CYS A 325 2.85 13.23 -18.95
C CYS A 325 2.66 13.93 -20.30
N ARG A 326 3.49 13.62 -21.29
CA ARG A 326 3.30 14.11 -22.66
C ARG A 326 2.00 13.54 -23.24
N GLY A 327 1.23 14.39 -23.91
CA GLY A 327 -0.03 13.99 -24.54
C GLY A 327 -1.23 13.88 -23.58
N SER A 328 -1.11 14.34 -22.32
CA SER A 328 -2.23 14.26 -21.35
C SER A 328 -3.36 15.27 -21.63
N GLY A 329 -3.08 16.38 -22.32
CA GLY A 329 -4.05 17.46 -22.55
C GLY A 329 -4.63 17.98 -21.24
N ASN A 330 -5.96 17.99 -21.11
CA ASN A 330 -6.64 18.45 -19.89
C ASN A 330 -6.37 17.60 -18.65
N MET A 331 -5.78 16.40 -18.81
CA MET A 331 -5.47 15.48 -17.71
C MET A 331 -4.00 15.59 -17.23
N GLU A 332 -3.27 16.64 -17.64
CA GLU A 332 -1.86 16.83 -17.29
C GLU A 332 -1.64 16.91 -15.77
N GLU A 333 -2.46 17.68 -15.05
CA GLU A 333 -2.37 17.78 -13.60
C GLU A 333 -2.58 16.43 -12.90
N GLU A 334 -3.55 15.63 -13.38
CA GLU A 334 -3.80 14.29 -12.86
C GLU A 334 -2.62 13.36 -13.12
N CYS A 335 -2.04 13.42 -14.33
CA CYS A 335 -0.86 12.65 -14.69
C CYS A 335 0.34 13.02 -13.82
N GLU A 336 0.60 14.31 -13.62
CA GLU A 336 1.72 14.76 -12.79
C GLU A 336 1.51 14.36 -11.34
N LYS A 337 0.28 14.46 -10.83
CA LYS A 337 -0.05 13.99 -9.47
C LYS A 337 0.27 12.51 -9.30
N PHE A 338 -0.10 11.68 -10.29
CA PHE A 338 0.28 10.26 -10.30
C PHE A 338 1.80 10.07 -10.30
N LEU A 339 2.53 10.84 -11.10
CA LEU A 339 3.98 10.71 -11.20
C LEU A 339 4.71 11.19 -9.93
N ARG A 340 4.20 12.24 -9.28
CA ARG A 340 4.74 12.80 -8.02
C ARG A 340 4.71 11.80 -6.86
N ASP A 341 3.77 10.86 -6.85
CA ASP A 341 3.76 9.76 -5.87
C ASP A 341 5.03 8.88 -5.95
N PHE A 342 5.75 8.91 -7.07
CA PHE A 342 7.04 8.23 -7.24
C PHE A 342 8.23 9.19 -7.12
N THR A 343 8.17 10.34 -7.79
CA THR A 343 9.33 11.22 -7.95
C THR A 343 9.53 12.20 -6.80
N GLU A 344 8.45 12.68 -6.20
CA GLU A 344 8.44 13.76 -5.19
C GLU A 344 7.81 13.30 -3.87
N ASN A 345 8.00 12.03 -3.55
CA ASN A 345 7.36 11.41 -2.39
C ASN A 345 8.31 11.35 -1.18
N PRO A 346 8.10 12.16 -0.13
CA PRO A 346 8.95 12.15 1.06
C PRO A 346 8.88 10.81 1.81
N CYS A 347 7.72 10.13 1.85
CA CYS A 347 7.61 8.81 2.47
C CYS A 347 8.56 7.82 1.82
N LEU A 348 8.47 7.69 0.49
CA LEU A 348 9.28 6.73 -0.27
C LEU A 348 10.77 7.07 -0.19
N ARG A 349 11.12 8.35 -0.33
CA ARG A 349 12.50 8.83 -0.21
C ARG A 349 13.09 8.51 1.16
N ASN A 350 12.38 8.87 2.22
CA ASN A 350 12.80 8.63 3.59
C ASN A 350 12.89 7.13 3.90
N ALA A 351 11.94 6.32 3.41
CA ALA A 351 11.95 4.88 3.60
C ALA A 351 13.18 4.21 2.97
N ILE A 352 13.51 4.57 1.72
CA ILE A 352 14.68 4.03 1.01
C ILE A 352 15.97 4.47 1.71
N GLN A 353 16.07 5.74 2.11
CA GLN A 353 17.23 6.27 2.82
C GLN A 353 17.42 5.62 4.20
N ALA A 354 16.34 5.51 4.99
CA ALA A 354 16.36 4.90 6.31
C ALA A 354 16.77 3.42 6.24
N PHE A 355 16.23 2.70 5.25
CA PHE A 355 16.61 1.29 5.02
C PHE A 355 18.08 1.16 4.61
N GLY A 356 18.53 1.98 3.64
CA GLY A 356 19.91 1.95 3.16
C GLY A 356 20.94 2.31 4.24
N ASN A 357 20.56 3.14 5.22
CA ASN A 357 21.42 3.51 6.35
C ASN A 357 21.30 2.54 7.53
N GLY A 358 20.35 1.59 7.50
CA GLY A 358 20.08 0.69 8.62
C GLY A 358 19.50 1.40 9.85
N THR A 359 18.83 2.54 9.67
CA THR A 359 18.17 3.27 10.76
C THR A 359 16.69 2.92 10.78
N ASP A 360 16.28 2.10 11.75
CA ASP A 360 14.86 1.87 12.03
C ASP A 360 14.28 3.08 12.80
N VAL A 361 13.06 3.46 12.49
CA VAL A 361 12.30 4.43 13.31
C VAL A 361 11.77 3.66 14.51
N ASN A 362 12.65 3.29 15.44
CA ASN A 362 12.22 2.83 16.76
C ASN A 362 11.59 4.02 17.52
N LEU A 363 10.32 4.31 17.24
CA LEU A 363 9.43 4.98 18.19
C LEU A 363 9.01 3.97 19.25
N SER A 364 9.97 3.41 20.00
CA SER A 364 9.63 3.03 21.36
C SER A 364 9.31 4.34 22.10
N PRO A 365 8.19 4.43 22.85
CA PRO A 365 8.07 5.49 23.82
C PRO A 365 9.29 5.35 24.73
N LYS A 366 10.24 6.28 24.63
CA LYS A 366 11.13 6.51 25.75
C LYS A 366 10.18 6.91 26.87
N ASN A 367 9.81 5.97 27.73
CA ASN A 367 9.40 6.30 29.07
C ASN A 367 10.44 7.31 29.55
N PRO A 368 10.06 8.54 29.94
CA PRO A 368 11.03 9.45 30.53
C PRO A 368 11.67 8.65 31.67
N SER A 369 13.00 8.56 31.66
CA SER A 369 13.71 8.01 32.81
C SER A 369 13.30 8.86 33.99
N PHE A 370 12.44 8.34 34.86
CA PHE A 370 12.29 8.89 36.18
C PHE A 370 13.67 8.77 36.81
N GLN A 371 14.39 9.88 36.87
CA GLN A 371 15.53 9.98 37.78
C GLN A 371 14.96 9.67 39.15
N ALA A 372 15.35 8.54 39.72
CA ALA A 372 15.06 8.23 41.10
C ALA A 372 15.71 9.33 41.94
N THR A 373 14.90 10.27 42.42
CA THR A 373 15.33 11.30 43.36
C THR A 373 15.85 10.58 44.60
N GLN A 374 17.17 10.61 44.79
CA GLN A 374 17.79 10.12 46.01
C GLN A 374 17.29 10.98 47.18
N ALA A 375 16.89 10.32 48.27
CA ALA A 375 16.48 10.97 49.50
C ALA A 375 17.65 11.83 50.05
N PRO A 376 17.43 13.11 50.42
CA PRO A 376 18.50 13.95 50.94
C PRO A 376 18.97 13.48 52.32
N ARG A 377 20.28 13.25 52.46
CA ARG A 377 20.97 13.11 53.74
C ARG A 377 21.08 14.48 54.44
N VAL A 378 20.88 14.47 55.75
CA VAL A 378 21.03 15.58 56.70
C VAL A 378 22.51 15.83 57.04
N GLU A 379 22.79 17.06 57.51
CA GLU A 379 24.03 17.66 58.07
C GLU A 379 24.76 18.61 57.09
N LYS A 380 25.17 19.85 57.44
CA LYS A 380 25.21 20.64 58.68
C LYS A 380 25.45 22.13 58.30
N THR A 381 24.82 23.08 59.00
CA THR A 381 25.02 24.55 58.89
C THR A 381 26.38 24.99 59.45
N PRO A 382 26.95 26.14 59.05
CA PRO A 382 26.69 27.47 59.68
C PRO A 382 26.66 28.62 58.61
N SER A 383 26.20 29.87 58.80
CA SER A 383 25.73 30.72 59.90
C SER A 383 25.07 31.99 59.29
N LEU A 384 24.08 32.54 60.01
CA LEU A 384 23.29 33.80 59.85
C LEU A 384 24.14 35.11 59.98
N PRO A 385 23.58 36.36 59.99
CA PRO A 385 22.19 36.87 59.96
C PRO A 385 21.97 38.00 58.89
N ASP A 386 20.82 38.65 58.64
CA ASP A 386 19.87 39.37 59.51
C ASP A 386 18.55 39.70 58.78
N ASP A 387 17.44 39.54 59.51
CA ASP A 387 16.29 40.46 59.66
C ASP A 387 15.58 41.10 58.45
N LEU A 388 14.28 40.85 58.25
CA LEU A 388 13.16 41.41 59.04
C LEU A 388 11.82 41.42 58.24
N SER A 389 10.72 41.15 58.96
CA SER A 389 9.30 41.51 58.70
C SER A 389 8.57 40.81 57.53
N ASP A 390 7.65 39.86 57.74
CA ASP A 390 6.39 39.81 58.54
C ASP A 390 5.14 40.21 57.74
N SER A 391 4.04 39.50 58.05
CA SER A 391 2.63 39.73 57.69
C SER A 391 2.02 38.92 56.52
N THR A 392 1.40 37.84 56.96
CA THR A 392 0.18 37.17 56.46
C THR A 392 -0.95 38.08 55.99
N SER A 393 -1.70 37.69 54.95
CA SER A 393 -3.17 37.57 55.05
C SER A 393 -3.77 36.77 53.88
N LEU A 394 -4.76 35.98 54.25
CA LEU A 394 -5.63 35.13 53.45
C LEU A 394 -6.78 35.98 52.90
N GLY A 395 -7.15 35.83 51.62
CA GLY A 395 -8.28 36.59 51.06
C GLY A 395 -8.68 36.16 49.65
N THR A 396 -9.59 35.19 49.59
CA THR A 396 -10.31 34.68 48.43
C THR A 396 -11.08 35.77 47.67
N SER A 397 -10.98 35.86 46.34
CA SER A 397 -12.09 36.27 45.48
C SER A 397 -11.93 35.83 44.02
N VAL A 398 -13.06 35.44 43.45
CA VAL A 398 -13.28 34.93 42.09
C VAL A 398 -13.52 36.12 41.14
N ILE A 399 -13.41 35.85 39.84
CA ILE A 399 -14.03 36.54 38.68
C ILE A 399 -13.06 37.39 37.82
N THR A 400 -12.65 36.77 36.70
CA THR A 400 -12.83 37.25 35.33
C THR A 400 -13.08 38.76 35.11
N THR A 401 -12.13 39.49 34.52
CA THR A 401 -12.36 40.27 33.29
C THR A 401 -11.06 40.91 32.77
N CYS A 402 -10.89 40.76 31.46
CA CYS A 402 -10.22 41.62 30.48
C CYS A 402 -8.85 42.25 30.79
N THR A 403 -7.88 41.72 30.07
CA THR A 403 -6.72 42.41 29.50
C THR A 403 -7.05 43.76 28.87
N SER A 404 -6.25 44.79 29.16
CA SER A 404 -5.45 45.45 28.13
C SER A 404 -4.35 46.32 28.74
N VAL A 405 -3.12 46.01 28.35
CA VAL A 405 -1.91 46.80 28.55
C VAL A 405 -1.89 47.95 27.55
N GLN A 406 -1.68 49.16 28.04
CA GLN A 406 -1.16 50.32 27.32
C GLN A 406 -0.53 51.18 28.43
N GLU A 407 0.68 51.70 28.37
CA GLU A 407 1.30 52.54 27.34
C GLU A 407 2.80 52.69 27.66
N GLN A 408 3.62 52.79 26.62
CA GLN A 408 4.67 53.80 26.58
C GLN A 408 4.40 54.67 25.35
N GLY A 409 4.10 55.95 25.58
CA GLY A 409 4.07 57.00 24.55
C GLY A 409 5.46 57.20 23.93
N LEU A 410 5.66 57.95 22.84
CA LEU A 410 5.01 59.20 22.47
C LEU A 410 5.53 59.65 21.07
N LYS A 411 4.67 60.38 20.34
CA LYS A 411 4.92 61.36 19.23
C LYS A 411 4.65 60.96 17.76
N ALA A 412 3.36 61.06 17.40
CA ALA A 412 2.70 61.87 16.35
C ALA A 412 3.37 62.16 14.99
N ASN A 413 2.66 61.84 13.88
CA ASN A 413 2.03 62.86 13.01
C ASN A 413 0.98 62.27 12.02
N ASN A 414 -0.27 62.71 12.16
CA ASN A 414 -1.34 63.01 11.18
C ASN A 414 -1.62 62.14 9.92
N SER A 415 -2.75 61.42 10.00
CA SER A 415 -4.02 61.71 9.28
C SER A 415 -4.56 60.71 8.23
N LYS A 416 -5.83 60.36 8.47
CA LYS A 416 -6.87 59.64 7.69
C LYS A 416 -6.77 58.10 7.64
N GLU A 417 -7.38 57.37 8.59
CA GLU A 417 -8.82 56.99 8.70
C GLU A 417 -9.38 56.33 7.43
N LEU A 418 -10.11 55.21 7.44
CA LEU A 418 -10.72 54.41 8.52
C LEU A 418 -11.23 53.07 7.93
N SER A 419 -11.03 51.99 8.70
CA SER A 419 -11.86 50.79 8.97
C SER A 419 -12.78 50.17 7.89
N MET A 420 -12.62 48.86 7.64
CA MET A 420 -13.40 47.73 8.23
C MET A 420 -14.84 47.60 7.71
N CYS A 421 -15.14 46.46 7.07
CA CYS A 421 -15.92 45.35 7.66
C CYS A 421 -16.46 44.44 6.55
N PHE A 422 -16.31 43.13 6.75
CA PHE A 422 -17.10 42.12 6.04
C PHE A 422 -18.54 42.14 6.56
N THR A 423 -19.50 42.01 5.66
CA THR A 423 -20.88 41.63 5.97
C THR A 423 -21.27 40.53 5.00
N GLU A 424 -21.63 39.36 5.53
CA GLU A 424 -22.38 38.37 4.77
C GLU A 424 -23.72 38.98 4.32
N LEU A 425 -24.07 38.79 3.05
CA LEU A 425 -25.45 38.95 2.61
C LEU A 425 -25.82 37.78 1.68
N THR A 426 -26.67 36.92 2.22
CA THR A 426 -27.59 36.04 1.49
C THR A 426 -28.47 36.90 0.58
N THR A 427 -28.65 36.53 -0.69
CA THR A 427 -29.79 37.03 -1.49
C THR A 427 -30.22 36.05 -2.58
N SER A 428 -31.40 35.48 -2.33
CA SER A 428 -32.52 35.25 -3.25
C SER A 428 -32.28 34.78 -4.69
N ILE A 429 -32.84 33.59 -4.93
CA ILE A 429 -33.24 32.98 -6.19
C ILE A 429 -34.31 33.82 -6.92
N ILE A 430 -34.10 34.07 -8.22
CA ILE A 430 -35.15 34.29 -9.23
C ILE A 430 -34.72 33.52 -10.50
N PRO A 431 -35.63 32.73 -11.11
CA PRO A 431 -35.64 32.76 -12.57
C PRO A 431 -37.05 32.76 -13.16
N GLY A 432 -37.27 33.67 -14.11
CA GLY A 432 -38.40 33.61 -15.01
C GLY A 432 -38.31 34.66 -16.12
N SER A 433 -38.02 34.23 -17.36
CA SER A 433 -38.92 34.46 -18.49
C SER A 433 -38.47 33.75 -19.76
N LYS A 434 -39.48 33.34 -20.55
CA LYS A 434 -39.48 32.47 -21.72
C LYS A 434 -39.27 33.26 -23.03
N ARG A 435 -38.69 32.61 -24.05
CA ARG A 435 -39.05 32.70 -25.50
C ARG A 435 -38.68 31.36 -26.17
N VAL A 436 -39.62 30.49 -26.57
CA VAL A 436 -40.45 30.43 -27.81
C VAL A 436 -39.67 30.09 -29.11
N VAL A 437 -39.54 28.77 -29.35
CA VAL A 437 -39.92 27.92 -30.52
C VAL A 437 -39.99 28.52 -31.94
N LYS A 438 -39.31 27.88 -32.93
CA LYS A 438 -39.93 27.14 -34.08
C LYS A 438 -38.89 26.37 -34.95
N PRO A 439 -39.33 25.40 -35.80
CA PRO A 439 -38.63 24.13 -36.07
C PRO A 439 -38.27 23.91 -37.56
N ASN A 440 -37.70 22.72 -37.84
CA ASN A 440 -37.41 22.00 -39.12
C ASN A 440 -35.91 21.68 -39.21
N SER A 441 -35.42 20.53 -39.66
CA SER A 441 -35.94 19.36 -40.39
C SER A 441 -34.84 18.27 -40.33
N GLY A 442 -35.19 16.97 -40.39
CA GLY A 442 -34.22 15.86 -40.44
C GLY A 442 -33.29 15.87 -41.67
N PRO A 443 -32.34 14.90 -41.79
CA PRO A 443 -32.75 13.55 -42.16
C PRO A 443 -31.94 12.37 -41.57
N ARG A 444 -32.59 11.20 -41.69
CA ARG A 444 -32.14 9.80 -41.65
C ARG A 444 -30.64 9.51 -41.94
N ARG A 445 -30.05 8.60 -41.15
CA ARG A 445 -29.10 7.53 -41.57
C ARG A 445 -29.04 6.48 -40.46
N ALA A 446 -29.65 5.31 -40.64
CA ALA A 446 -29.10 4.09 -41.26
C ALA A 446 -28.45 3.15 -40.22
N ARG A 447 -29.20 2.11 -39.84
CA ARG A 447 -28.69 0.83 -39.29
C ARG A 447 -27.73 0.18 -40.30
N PRO A 448 -26.83 -0.69 -39.83
CA PRO A 448 -26.63 -1.96 -40.49
C PRO A 448 -27.02 -3.11 -39.56
N SER A 449 -27.80 -4.02 -40.14
CA SER A 449 -28.17 -5.32 -39.61
C SER A 449 -26.99 -6.29 -39.67
N ALA A 450 -26.99 -7.20 -38.70
CA ALA A 450 -26.66 -8.63 -38.79
C ALA A 450 -25.74 -9.12 -39.93
N ALA A 451 -24.63 -9.76 -39.53
CA ALA A 451 -24.11 -10.93 -40.22
C ALA A 451 -23.68 -11.97 -39.17
N LEU A 452 -24.45 -13.05 -39.09
CA LEU A 452 -24.05 -14.31 -38.50
C LEU A 452 -22.95 -14.94 -39.38
N THR A 453 -21.91 -15.50 -38.76
CA THR A 453 -21.25 -16.71 -39.26
C THR A 453 -20.75 -17.52 -38.08
N ALA A 454 -21.51 -18.57 -37.76
CA ALA A 454 -21.04 -19.72 -37.02
C ALA A 454 -20.30 -20.64 -38.00
N VAL A 455 -19.05 -21.00 -37.71
CA VAL A 455 -18.44 -22.23 -38.21
C VAL A 455 -17.56 -22.81 -37.09
N SER A 456 -18.13 -23.78 -36.38
CA SER A 456 -17.37 -24.83 -35.70
C SER A 456 -17.34 -26.02 -36.65
N PHE A 457 -16.17 -26.62 -36.90
CA PHE A 457 -15.92 -28.06 -36.68
C PHE A 457 -14.59 -28.54 -37.31
N LEU A 458 -13.90 -29.33 -36.49
CA LEU A 458 -13.07 -30.50 -36.80
C LEU A 458 -11.77 -30.33 -37.63
N MET A 459 -10.63 -30.48 -36.93
CA MET A 459 -9.52 -31.31 -37.41
C MET A 459 -8.86 -31.99 -36.21
N LEU A 460 -9.24 -33.25 -35.95
CA LEU A 460 -8.49 -34.16 -35.10
C LEU A 460 -8.62 -35.57 -35.67
N LYS A 461 -7.58 -36.04 -36.38
CA LYS A 461 -7.13 -37.44 -36.43
C LYS A 461 -5.92 -37.58 -37.35
N LEU A 462 -4.79 -38.04 -36.78
CA LEU A 462 -3.89 -39.03 -37.38
C LEU A 462 -2.84 -39.44 -36.33
N ALA A 463 -3.07 -40.60 -35.72
CA ALA A 463 -2.08 -41.44 -35.07
C ALA A 463 -2.68 -42.86 -34.97
N LEU A 464 -2.72 -43.54 -36.12
CA LEU A 464 -2.56 -44.98 -36.31
C LEU A 464 -2.60 -45.28 -37.81
#